data_AF-A0A2K9E8N2-F1
#
_entry.id   AF-A0A2K9E8N2-F1
#
_cell.length_a   1.000
_cell.length_b   1.000
_cell.length_c   1.000
_cell.angle_alpha   90.00
_cell.angle_beta   90.00
_cell.angle_gamma   90.00
#
_symmetry.space_group_name_H-M   'P 1'
#
loop_
_entity.id
_entity.type
_entity.pdbx_description
1 polymer ?
#
loop_
_entity_poly.entity_id
_entity_poly.type
_entity_poly.pdbx_seq_one_letter_code
_entity_poly.pdbx_strand_id
1 'polypeptide(L)'
;MDNKKNENTVDAKKKVIVWLAVLVVLIASSYFIYNYIGDANSVVTDMFFKDKEDKENTKIADNDAGEDARQRDEDVNADENEDINEGTDEGVNEDTNKGVNEGANEGINKDVNEDANEDTNKGVNEDVNPNRIKSIDFTLKDFNGDEVSLSDFRGKLVILNFWASWCPPCIAEMPDFDSVNKELKEDDNVVILTVNLTNGYRGETEEVAREFINKNGFTLPVLFDTEGFAAQSYGIRSIPTTYFIDKEGYIIDGISGMVNKDFILKAIETYK
;
A
#
# COMPACT_ATOMS: atom_id res chain seq x y z
N MET A 1 4.19 57.04 46.11
CA MET A 1 3.43 55.78 46.27
C MET A 1 3.46 55.00 44.95
N ASP A 2 4.60 55.00 44.24
CA ASP A 2 4.61 54.85 42.77
C ASP A 2 5.42 53.66 42.23
N ASN A 3 6.05 52.86 43.11
CA ASN A 3 6.95 51.79 42.65
C ASN A 3 6.21 50.50 42.22
N LYS A 4 4.98 50.27 42.71
CA LYS A 4 4.25 49.01 42.50
C LYS A 4 3.52 48.90 41.16
N LYS A 5 3.25 50.04 40.49
CA LYS A 5 2.64 50.04 39.14
C LYS A 5 3.65 49.73 38.03
N ASN A 6 4.93 50.06 38.23
CA ASN A 6 5.97 49.83 37.22
C ASN A 6 6.29 48.33 37.08
N GLU A 7 6.43 47.61 38.20
CA GLU A 7 6.82 46.18 38.18
C GLU A 7 5.80 45.30 37.45
N ASN A 8 4.50 45.54 37.69
CA ASN A 8 3.43 44.77 37.03
C ASN A 8 3.38 45.00 35.51
N THR A 9 3.72 46.21 35.04
CA THR A 9 3.77 46.49 33.61
C THR A 9 5.01 45.91 32.93
N VAL A 10 6.12 45.78 33.65
CA VAL A 10 7.34 45.14 33.16
C VAL A 10 7.16 43.63 33.06
N ASP A 11 6.50 43.01 34.05
CA ASP A 11 6.22 41.57 34.04
C ASP A 11 5.22 41.16 32.93
N ALA A 12 4.18 41.97 32.72
CA ALA A 12 3.23 41.75 31.61
C ALA A 12 3.90 41.84 30.24
N LYS A 13 4.79 42.83 30.04
CA LYS A 13 5.54 42.97 28.77
C LYS A 13 6.51 41.81 28.55
N LYS A 14 7.18 41.30 29.58
CA LYS A 14 8.05 40.11 29.48
C LYS A 14 7.25 38.87 29.09
N LYS A 15 6.07 38.66 29.68
CA LYS A 15 5.18 37.54 29.33
C LYS A 15 4.72 37.57 27.87
N VAL A 16 4.37 38.75 27.35
CA VAL A 16 4.00 38.93 25.94
C VAL A 16 5.18 38.64 25.00
N ILE A 17 6.38 39.09 25.35
CA ILE A 17 7.59 38.81 24.55
C ILE A 17 7.90 37.31 24.49
N VAL A 18 7.76 36.60 25.62
CA VAL A 18 7.96 35.14 25.68
C VAL A 18 6.92 34.42 24.81
N TRP A 19 5.65 34.82 24.86
CA TRP A 19 4.61 34.23 24.02
C TRP A 19 4.83 34.47 22.52
N LEU A 20 5.30 35.66 22.14
CA LEU A 20 5.66 35.95 20.74
C LEU A 20 6.85 35.11 20.26
N ALA A 21 7.86 34.90 21.12
CA ALA A 21 9.00 34.04 20.78
C ALA A 21 8.57 32.57 20.57
N VAL A 22 7.68 32.03 21.42
CA VAL A 22 7.13 30.67 21.25
C VAL A 22 6.32 30.54 19.96
N LEU A 23 5.50 31.54 19.63
CA LEU A 23 4.71 31.54 18.39
C LEU A 23 5.61 31.53 17.14
N VAL A 24 6.70 32.31 17.13
CA VAL A 24 7.66 32.34 16.02
C VAL A 24 8.35 31.00 15.84
N VAL A 25 8.71 30.30 16.92
CA VAL A 25 9.31 28.96 16.86
C VAL A 25 8.34 27.93 16.28
N LEU A 26 7.05 28.00 16.65
CA LEU A 26 6.02 27.10 16.11
C LEU A 26 5.75 27.34 14.62
N ILE A 27 5.76 28.60 14.18
CA ILE A 27 5.59 28.93 12.75
C ILE A 27 6.82 28.46 11.95
N ALA A 28 8.03 28.66 12.50
CA ALA A 28 9.26 28.21 11.85
C ALA A 28 9.37 26.68 11.77
N SER A 29 8.95 25.95 12.81
CA SER A 29 8.93 24.48 12.78
C SER A 29 7.91 23.94 11.78
N SER A 30 6.72 24.55 11.72
CA SER A 30 5.70 24.20 10.72
C SER A 30 6.19 24.46 9.30
N TYR A 31 6.87 25.58 9.06
CA TYR A 31 7.45 25.91 7.75
C TYR A 31 8.60 24.96 7.36
N PHE A 32 9.44 24.56 8.32
CA PHE A 32 10.51 23.59 8.09
C PHE A 32 9.96 22.21 7.74
N ILE A 33 8.92 21.74 8.45
CA ILE A 33 8.23 20.47 8.15
C ILE A 33 7.62 20.51 6.74
N TYR A 34 6.97 21.62 6.38
CA TYR A 34 6.40 21.79 5.04
C TYR A 34 7.44 21.68 3.92
N ASN A 35 8.61 22.30 4.10
CA ASN A 35 9.66 22.25 3.08
C ASN A 35 10.46 20.93 3.09
N TYR A 36 10.58 20.25 4.23
CA TYR A 36 11.28 18.97 4.31
C TYR A 36 10.50 17.82 3.64
N ILE A 37 9.17 17.88 3.63
CA ILE A 37 8.32 16.90 2.95
C ILE A 37 8.27 17.15 1.42
N GLY A 38 8.67 18.33 0.96
CA GLY A 38 8.69 18.69 -0.47
C GLY A 38 9.75 17.97 -1.32
N ASP A 39 10.87 17.55 -0.73
CA ASP A 39 12.01 16.95 -1.45
C ASP A 39 11.95 15.41 -1.54
N ALA A 40 11.04 14.75 -0.81
CA ALA A 40 10.93 13.28 -0.80
C ALA A 40 10.08 12.70 -1.94
N ASN A 41 9.35 13.53 -2.69
CA ASN A 41 8.41 13.09 -3.73
C ASN A 41 9.00 12.96 -5.16
N SER A 42 10.22 13.47 -5.42
CA SER A 42 10.81 13.35 -6.77
C SER A 42 11.58 12.04 -6.98
N VAL A 43 12.20 11.48 -5.92
CA VAL A 43 13.06 10.28 -6.05
C VAL A 43 12.25 8.99 -6.15
N VAL A 44 11.08 8.93 -5.52
CA VAL A 44 10.22 7.72 -5.55
C VAL A 44 9.53 7.59 -6.91
N THR A 45 9.21 8.71 -7.56
CA THR A 45 8.53 8.70 -8.86
C THR A 45 9.40 8.07 -9.95
N ASP A 46 10.70 8.38 -10.00
CA ASP A 46 11.59 7.79 -11.02
C ASP A 46 11.91 6.30 -10.81
N MET A 47 11.67 5.77 -9.61
CA MET A 47 11.90 4.35 -9.30
C MET A 47 10.73 3.45 -9.72
N PHE A 48 9.51 3.99 -9.81
CA PHE A 48 8.30 3.23 -10.16
C PHE A 48 7.89 3.30 -11.64
N PHE A 49 8.43 4.24 -12.42
CA PHE A 49 8.04 4.42 -13.83
C PHE A 49 8.97 3.76 -14.86
N LYS A 50 10.11 3.20 -14.45
CA LYS A 50 11.08 2.58 -15.39
C LYS A 50 10.73 1.15 -15.82
N ASP A 51 9.86 0.46 -15.09
CA ASP A 51 9.51 -0.95 -15.35
C ASP A 51 8.38 -1.16 -16.37
N LYS A 52 7.76 -0.07 -16.85
CA LYS A 52 6.57 -0.14 -17.71
C LYS A 52 6.85 0.01 -19.22
N GLU A 53 8.01 0.52 -19.60
CA GLU A 53 8.37 0.73 -21.01
C GLU A 53 8.93 -0.54 -21.68
N ASP A 54 9.58 -1.42 -20.92
CA ASP A 54 10.22 -2.63 -21.46
C ASP A 54 9.27 -3.81 -21.70
N LYS A 55 8.01 -3.75 -21.25
CA LYS A 55 7.04 -4.86 -21.38
C LYS A 55 5.99 -4.67 -22.47
N GLU A 56 5.96 -3.53 -23.15
CA GLU A 56 5.06 -3.29 -24.29
C GLU A 56 5.74 -3.52 -25.65
N ASN A 57 7.07 -3.53 -25.72
CA ASN A 57 7.82 -3.68 -26.98
C ASN A 57 8.19 -5.13 -27.36
N THR A 58 7.82 -6.12 -26.54
CA THR A 58 8.17 -7.55 -26.75
C THR A 58 6.96 -8.41 -27.12
N LYS A 59 5.86 -7.80 -27.57
CA LYS A 59 4.66 -8.52 -28.06
C LYS A 59 4.34 -8.28 -29.54
N ILE A 60 5.26 -7.66 -30.28
CA ILE A 60 5.15 -7.48 -31.74
C ILE A 60 6.36 -8.14 -32.42
N ALA A 61 6.51 -9.44 -32.23
CA ALA A 61 7.29 -10.31 -33.11
C ALA A 61 6.74 -11.72 -32.90
N ASP A 62 6.69 -12.50 -33.98
CA ASP A 62 6.31 -13.91 -34.01
C ASP A 62 4.81 -14.17 -34.11
N ASN A 63 4.25 -13.91 -35.29
CA ASN A 63 3.14 -14.66 -35.89
C ASN A 63 3.06 -14.34 -37.40
N ASP A 64 3.96 -14.89 -38.22
CA ASP A 64 3.60 -15.23 -39.60
C ASP A 64 4.63 -16.19 -40.23
N ALA A 65 4.28 -17.47 -40.34
CA ALA A 65 4.99 -18.43 -41.20
C ALA A 65 4.10 -19.63 -41.54
N GLY A 66 3.48 -19.58 -42.71
CA GLY A 66 3.13 -20.76 -43.51
C GLY A 66 1.63 -20.94 -43.79
N GLU A 67 1.18 -20.66 -45.00
CA GLU A 67 0.92 -21.73 -45.99
C GLU A 67 0.65 -21.18 -47.40
N ASP A 68 0.96 -22.05 -48.37
CA ASP A 68 1.16 -21.92 -49.81
C ASP A 68 -0.11 -21.55 -50.60
N ALA A 69 0.00 -20.55 -51.49
CA ALA A 69 -0.97 -20.30 -52.56
C ALA A 69 -0.23 -20.03 -53.88
N ARG A 70 -0.16 -21.05 -54.74
CA ARG A 70 0.21 -20.90 -56.16
C ARG A 70 -1.04 -20.64 -56.99
N GLN A 71 -1.12 -19.47 -57.63
CA GLN A 71 -1.69 -19.39 -58.97
C GLN A 71 -1.08 -18.21 -59.75
N ARG A 72 -0.65 -18.54 -60.98
CA ARG A 72 -0.17 -17.62 -62.02
C ARG A 72 -1.35 -16.84 -62.58
N ASP A 73 -1.12 -15.61 -63.02
CA ASP A 73 -1.29 -15.19 -64.42
C ASP A 73 -0.65 -13.80 -64.66
N GLU A 74 -0.24 -13.62 -65.91
CA GLU A 74 0.58 -12.55 -66.50
C GLU A 74 -0.13 -11.18 -66.55
N ASP A 75 0.63 -10.07 -66.48
CA ASP A 75 0.65 -9.05 -67.55
C ASP A 75 1.61 -7.88 -67.25
N VAL A 76 2.10 -7.33 -68.35
CA VAL A 76 3.26 -6.44 -68.53
C VAL A 76 2.84 -4.97 -68.57
N ASN A 77 3.54 -4.04 -67.90
CA ASN A 77 4.03 -2.81 -68.55
C ASN A 77 5.01 -1.98 -67.71
N ALA A 78 5.96 -1.39 -68.42
CA ALA A 78 7.05 -0.53 -67.98
C ALA A 78 6.68 0.97 -68.03
N ASP A 79 7.41 1.80 -67.27
CA ASP A 79 7.98 3.12 -67.61
C ASP A 79 8.61 3.72 -66.32
N GLU A 80 9.95 3.73 -66.20
CA GLU A 80 10.89 4.88 -66.34
C GLU A 80 10.79 5.93 -65.21
N ASN A 81 11.78 5.97 -64.28
CA ASN A 81 12.91 6.95 -64.14
C ASN A 81 12.45 8.35 -63.64
N GLU A 82 13.12 9.14 -62.78
CA GLU A 82 14.51 9.28 -62.30
C GLU A 82 14.54 10.29 -61.10
N ASP A 83 15.75 10.63 -60.61
CA ASP A 83 16.17 11.63 -59.57
C ASP A 83 16.33 11.06 -58.13
N ILE A 84 17.49 10.56 -57.66
CA ILE A 84 18.91 11.01 -57.57
C ILE A 84 19.20 11.98 -56.39
N ASN A 85 19.95 11.45 -55.40
CA ASN A 85 20.99 12.03 -54.53
C ASN A 85 20.64 13.13 -53.49
N GLU A 86 21.35 13.30 -52.36
CA GLU A 86 22.62 12.75 -51.84
C GLU A 86 22.70 13.11 -50.34
N GLY A 87 23.47 12.35 -49.55
CA GLY A 87 23.80 12.74 -48.17
C GLY A 87 24.34 11.59 -47.31
N THR A 88 25.42 10.97 -47.74
CA THR A 88 26.27 9.98 -47.05
C THR A 88 27.14 10.61 -45.95
N ASP A 89 27.39 9.87 -44.86
CA ASP A 89 28.70 9.35 -44.36
C ASP A 89 28.48 8.84 -42.91
N GLU A 90 28.42 7.54 -42.61
CA GLU A 90 29.56 6.62 -42.30
C GLU A 90 30.65 7.25 -41.40
N GLY A 91 31.15 6.66 -40.31
CA GLY A 91 30.91 5.36 -39.70
C GLY A 91 31.82 5.11 -38.48
N VAL A 92 31.55 3.97 -37.81
CA VAL A 92 32.50 2.99 -37.23
C VAL A 92 33.42 3.40 -36.04
N ASN A 93 33.24 2.76 -34.89
CA ASN A 93 34.17 1.75 -34.35
C ASN A 93 33.64 1.09 -33.05
N GLU A 94 33.47 -0.23 -33.10
CA GLU A 94 33.61 -1.13 -31.94
C GLU A 94 35.07 -1.13 -31.49
N ASP A 95 35.33 -1.22 -30.18
CA ASP A 95 36.43 -2.06 -29.72
C ASP A 95 36.27 -2.52 -28.27
N THR A 96 36.62 -3.79 -28.12
CA THR A 96 36.68 -4.68 -26.97
C THR A 96 37.47 -4.16 -25.75
N ASN A 97 37.14 -4.62 -24.53
CA ASN A 97 38.07 -5.46 -23.75
C ASN A 97 37.40 -6.18 -22.57
N LYS A 98 37.90 -7.38 -22.30
CA LYS A 98 37.42 -8.44 -21.42
C LYS A 98 38.56 -8.80 -20.45
N GLY A 99 38.26 -9.03 -19.16
CA GLY A 99 39.18 -9.60 -18.15
C GLY A 99 40.06 -8.55 -17.45
N VAL A 100 40.32 -8.60 -16.14
CA VAL A 100 40.81 -9.74 -15.35
C VAL A 100 40.35 -9.67 -13.89
N ASN A 101 40.23 -10.85 -13.30
CA ASN A 101 39.72 -11.23 -11.97
C ASN A 101 40.80 -11.17 -10.87
N GLU A 102 40.34 -11.28 -9.61
CA GLU A 102 41.00 -11.93 -8.45
C GLU A 102 42.07 -11.20 -7.61
N GLY A 103 41.81 -11.21 -6.28
CA GLY A 103 42.83 -11.47 -5.27
C GLY A 103 42.88 -10.50 -4.09
N ALA A 104 42.31 -10.89 -2.93
CA ALA A 104 42.99 -10.94 -1.62
C ALA A 104 41.97 -10.94 -0.46
N ASN A 105 41.74 -12.12 0.10
CA ASN A 105 41.19 -12.33 1.44
C ASN A 105 42.35 -12.92 2.26
N GLU A 106 42.80 -12.23 3.31
CA GLU A 106 43.51 -12.86 4.44
C GLU A 106 43.61 -11.92 5.65
N GLY A 107 43.01 -12.35 6.77
CA GLY A 107 43.58 -12.25 8.11
C GLY A 107 43.37 -10.97 8.93
N ILE A 108 42.56 -11.06 9.98
CA ILE A 108 43.02 -11.05 11.40
C ILE A 108 41.85 -11.51 12.26
N ASN A 109 42.08 -12.59 13.01
CA ASN A 109 41.24 -13.03 14.13
C ASN A 109 42.18 -13.28 15.31
N LYS A 110 41.89 -12.71 16.49
CA LYS A 110 42.12 -13.30 17.82
C LYS A 110 41.80 -12.32 18.97
N ASP A 111 40.86 -12.78 19.78
CA ASP A 111 40.80 -12.80 21.25
C ASP A 111 40.48 -11.51 22.04
N VAL A 112 39.25 -11.41 22.59
CA VAL A 112 38.96 -11.47 24.05
C VAL A 112 37.55 -12.06 24.29
N ASN A 113 37.46 -12.88 25.34
CA ASN A 113 36.40 -13.82 25.75
C ASN A 113 35.20 -13.22 26.52
N GLU A 114 34.08 -13.98 26.46
CA GLU A 114 33.14 -14.39 27.52
C GLU A 114 32.66 -13.38 28.59
N ASP A 115 31.35 -13.10 28.59
CA ASP A 115 30.42 -13.37 29.72
C ASP A 115 29.13 -12.51 29.61
N ALA A 116 28.05 -13.10 29.09
CA ALA A 116 26.68 -12.90 29.58
C ALA A 116 25.70 -13.80 28.79
N ASN A 117 25.04 -14.64 29.57
CA ASN A 117 24.31 -15.83 29.20
C ASN A 117 22.90 -15.55 28.67
N GLU A 118 22.44 -16.47 27.82
CA GLU A 118 21.07 -16.99 27.70
C GLU A 118 19.92 -16.10 28.20
N ASP A 119 19.11 -15.57 27.29
CA ASP A 119 17.71 -16.02 27.21
C ASP A 119 17.03 -15.55 25.91
N THR A 120 16.13 -16.38 25.39
CA THR A 120 15.20 -16.12 24.27
C THR A 120 15.71 -16.18 22.83
N ASN A 121 16.57 -17.14 22.51
CA ASN A 121 16.54 -17.74 21.17
C ASN A 121 15.41 -18.80 21.12
N LYS A 122 14.16 -18.35 21.04
CA LYS A 122 13.01 -19.25 20.84
C LYS A 122 11.93 -18.56 20.00
N GLY A 123 11.92 -18.88 18.71
CA GLY A 123 10.73 -18.73 17.87
C GLY A 123 10.83 -17.76 16.70
N VAL A 124 11.90 -17.79 15.90
CA VAL A 124 11.83 -17.33 14.50
C VAL A 124 12.45 -18.39 13.60
N ASN A 125 11.78 -19.53 13.52
CA ASN A 125 11.87 -20.43 12.37
C ASN A 125 10.44 -20.59 11.85
N GLU A 126 9.80 -19.47 11.50
CA GLU A 126 8.67 -19.49 10.59
C GLU A 126 9.27 -19.64 9.19
N ASP A 127 8.77 -20.63 8.47
CA ASP A 127 9.04 -20.92 7.07
C ASP A 127 8.90 -19.65 6.22
N VAL A 128 10.01 -18.93 6.00
CA VAL A 128 10.04 -17.73 5.17
C VAL A 128 9.97 -18.21 3.73
N ASN A 129 8.76 -18.52 3.27
CA ASN A 129 8.47 -18.57 1.85
C ASN A 129 8.59 -17.13 1.33
N PRO A 130 9.62 -16.79 0.52
CA PRO A 130 9.90 -15.42 0.09
C PRO A 130 8.79 -14.84 -0.80
N ASN A 131 7.79 -15.64 -1.17
CA ASN A 131 6.68 -15.25 -2.04
C ASN A 131 5.37 -14.97 -1.28
N ARG A 132 5.36 -14.99 0.06
CA ARG A 132 4.15 -14.69 0.86
C ARG A 132 4.28 -13.36 1.58
N ILE A 133 3.24 -12.55 1.51
CA ILE A 133 3.19 -11.24 2.17
C ILE A 133 2.54 -11.42 3.53
N LYS A 134 3.30 -11.23 4.63
CA LYS A 134 2.73 -11.31 5.98
C LYS A 134 1.81 -10.11 6.23
N SER A 135 0.61 -10.38 6.77
CA SER A 135 -0.32 -9.33 7.19
C SER A 135 0.29 -8.49 8.31
N ILE A 136 0.00 -7.18 8.30
CA ILE A 136 0.40 -6.28 9.38
C ILE A 136 -0.68 -6.32 10.44
N ASP A 137 -0.28 -6.60 11.68
CA ASP A 137 -1.20 -6.61 12.81
C ASP A 137 -1.60 -5.19 13.22
N PHE A 138 -2.82 -5.05 13.71
CA PHE A 138 -3.36 -3.82 14.28
C PHE A 138 -4.39 -4.19 15.34
N THR A 139 -4.63 -3.26 16.27
CA THR A 139 -5.69 -3.37 17.27
C THR A 139 -6.59 -2.15 17.15
N LEU A 140 -7.89 -2.38 16.93
CA LEU A 140 -8.90 -1.34 16.80
C LEU A 140 -10.06 -1.63 17.75
N LYS A 141 -10.91 -0.62 17.99
CA LYS A 141 -12.15 -0.81 18.75
C LYS A 141 -13.27 -1.27 17.84
N ASP A 142 -14.07 -2.20 18.35
CA ASP A 142 -15.27 -2.69 17.68
C ASP A 142 -16.51 -1.83 17.99
N PHE A 143 -17.66 -2.29 17.52
CA PHE A 143 -18.96 -1.67 17.80
C PHE A 143 -19.33 -1.61 19.29
N ASN A 144 -18.82 -2.51 20.14
CA ASN A 144 -19.08 -2.48 21.59
C ASN A 144 -18.04 -1.64 22.36
N GLY A 145 -16.96 -1.23 21.68
CA GLY A 145 -15.82 -0.55 22.29
C GLY A 145 -14.75 -1.51 22.81
N ASP A 146 -14.88 -2.80 22.51
CA ASP A 146 -13.91 -3.83 22.84
C ASP A 146 -12.72 -3.75 21.87
N GLU A 147 -11.52 -4.02 22.37
CA GLU A 147 -10.33 -4.09 21.53
C GLU A 147 -10.30 -5.41 20.77
N VAL A 148 -10.07 -5.31 19.46
CA VAL A 148 -9.98 -6.44 18.54
C VAL A 148 -8.69 -6.32 17.75
N SER A 149 -7.84 -7.32 17.84
CA SER A 149 -6.59 -7.41 17.08
C SER A 149 -6.77 -8.33 15.87
N LEU A 150 -6.14 -8.01 14.74
CA LEU A 150 -6.17 -8.90 13.58
C LEU A 150 -5.55 -10.28 13.89
N SER A 151 -4.54 -10.31 14.75
CA SER A 151 -3.91 -11.53 15.24
C SER A 151 -4.83 -12.43 16.07
N ASP A 152 -5.95 -11.93 16.60
CA ASP A 152 -6.94 -12.74 17.33
C ASP A 152 -7.61 -13.80 16.44
N PHE A 153 -7.55 -13.61 15.12
CA PHE A 153 -8.19 -14.48 14.12
C PHE A 153 -7.22 -15.44 13.43
N ARG A 154 -6.01 -15.64 13.96
CA ARG A 154 -5.12 -16.72 13.50
C ARG A 154 -5.86 -18.07 13.59
N GLY A 155 -5.63 -18.92 12.58
CA GLY A 155 -6.39 -20.16 12.39
C GLY A 155 -7.66 -20.01 11.53
N LYS A 156 -8.09 -18.78 11.21
CA LYS A 156 -9.25 -18.51 10.34
C LYS A 156 -8.83 -17.84 9.03
N LEU A 157 -9.63 -18.01 7.98
CA LEU A 157 -9.60 -17.15 6.80
C LEU A 157 -10.24 -15.81 7.19
N VAL A 158 -9.49 -14.72 7.07
CA VAL A 158 -9.99 -13.36 7.36
C VAL A 158 -10.27 -12.64 6.06
N ILE A 159 -11.49 -12.10 5.93
CA ILE A 159 -11.88 -11.17 4.87
C ILE A 159 -11.87 -9.76 5.48
N LEU A 160 -10.86 -8.98 5.14
CA LEU A 160 -10.62 -7.65 5.71
C LEU A 160 -11.04 -6.58 4.69
N ASN A 161 -12.14 -5.90 4.94
CA ASN A 161 -12.69 -4.87 4.05
C ASN A 161 -12.51 -3.47 4.65
N PHE A 162 -12.05 -2.51 3.84
CA PHE A 162 -11.89 -1.10 4.23
C PHE A 162 -12.95 -0.24 3.55
N TRP A 163 -13.71 0.54 4.33
CA TRP A 163 -14.88 1.26 3.83
C TRP A 163 -15.19 2.55 4.61
N ALA A 164 -16.08 3.39 4.07
CA ALA A 164 -16.62 4.56 4.77
C ALA A 164 -18.06 4.84 4.35
N SER A 165 -18.85 5.47 5.23
CA SER A 165 -20.28 5.75 5.00
C SER A 165 -20.54 6.81 3.93
N TRP A 166 -19.56 7.66 3.61
CA TRP A 166 -19.66 8.64 2.52
C TRP A 166 -19.33 8.06 1.13
N CYS A 167 -18.83 6.82 1.06
CA CYS A 167 -18.35 6.19 -0.17
C CYS A 167 -19.48 5.40 -0.86
N PRO A 168 -19.99 5.86 -2.02
CA PRO A 168 -21.12 5.19 -2.68
C PRO A 168 -20.89 3.71 -3.03
N PRO A 169 -19.74 3.29 -3.62
CA PRO A 169 -19.54 1.87 -3.88
C PRO A 169 -19.43 1.05 -2.60
N CYS A 170 -18.86 1.62 -1.53
CA CYS A 170 -18.79 0.96 -0.24
C CYS A 170 -20.19 0.67 0.33
N ILE A 171 -21.08 1.67 0.31
CA ILE A 171 -22.47 1.50 0.79
C ILE A 171 -23.21 0.43 -0.01
N ALA A 172 -22.97 0.35 -1.32
CA ALA A 172 -23.64 -0.60 -2.20
C ALA A 172 -23.23 -2.06 -1.97
N GLU A 173 -22.01 -2.34 -1.48
CA GLU A 173 -21.57 -3.72 -1.15
C GLU A 173 -21.92 -4.16 0.28
N MET A 174 -22.21 -3.23 1.20
CA MET A 174 -22.50 -3.59 2.60
C MET A 174 -23.62 -4.64 2.78
N PRO A 175 -24.74 -4.62 2.01
CA PRO A 175 -25.76 -5.67 2.11
C PRO A 175 -25.24 -7.07 1.76
N ASP A 176 -24.31 -7.16 0.80
CA ASP A 176 -23.71 -8.43 0.38
C ASP A 176 -22.78 -8.96 1.47
N PHE A 177 -21.91 -8.10 2.02
CA PHE A 177 -21.08 -8.46 3.17
C PHE A 177 -21.94 -8.92 4.35
N ASP A 178 -22.99 -8.17 4.70
CA ASP A 178 -23.88 -8.51 5.83
C ASP A 178 -24.63 -9.83 5.60
N SER A 179 -25.04 -10.10 4.36
CA SER A 179 -25.60 -11.40 4.00
C SER A 179 -24.61 -12.54 4.19
N VAL A 180 -23.36 -12.39 3.73
CA VAL A 180 -22.34 -13.43 3.89
C VAL A 180 -22.01 -13.63 5.37
N ASN A 181 -21.82 -12.56 6.13
CA ASN A 181 -21.57 -12.63 7.57
C ASN A 181 -22.66 -13.41 8.33
N LYS A 182 -23.93 -13.26 7.91
CA LYS A 182 -25.05 -14.03 8.47
C LYS A 182 -24.98 -15.51 8.11
N GLU A 183 -24.52 -15.86 6.91
CA GLU A 183 -24.33 -17.26 6.46
C GLU A 183 -23.14 -17.92 7.13
N LEU A 184 -22.10 -17.16 7.46
CA LEU A 184 -20.89 -17.64 8.13
C LEU A 184 -21.04 -17.85 9.64
N LYS A 185 -22.20 -17.54 10.23
CA LYS A 185 -22.41 -17.65 11.69
C LYS A 185 -22.10 -19.03 12.28
N GLU A 186 -22.21 -20.08 11.48
CA GLU A 186 -21.96 -21.47 11.87
C GLU A 186 -20.57 -21.98 11.41
N ASP A 187 -19.78 -21.14 10.73
CA ASP A 187 -18.46 -21.50 10.20
C ASP A 187 -17.34 -20.83 10.97
N ASP A 188 -16.83 -21.53 11.98
CA ASP A 188 -15.75 -21.03 12.83
C ASP A 188 -14.41 -20.83 12.10
N ASN A 189 -14.29 -21.22 10.82
CA ASN A 189 -13.04 -21.14 10.08
C ASN A 189 -12.89 -19.86 9.26
N VAL A 190 -13.93 -19.02 9.18
CA VAL A 190 -13.93 -17.80 8.37
C VAL A 190 -14.45 -16.64 9.20
N VAL A 191 -13.90 -15.45 9.00
CA VAL A 191 -14.38 -14.23 9.65
C VAL A 191 -14.33 -13.06 8.68
N ILE A 192 -15.35 -12.21 8.74
CA ILE A 192 -15.38 -10.92 8.04
C ILE A 192 -15.08 -9.83 9.07
N LEU A 193 -14.10 -8.99 8.78
CA LEU A 193 -13.80 -7.78 9.53
C LEU A 193 -13.94 -6.59 8.60
N THR A 194 -14.81 -5.65 8.94
CA THR A 194 -14.97 -4.41 8.18
C THR A 194 -14.35 -3.26 8.96
N VAL A 195 -13.32 -2.62 8.41
CA VAL A 195 -12.62 -1.48 8.99
C VAL A 195 -13.19 -0.20 8.39
N ASN A 196 -13.84 0.60 9.22
CA ASN A 196 -14.33 1.92 8.82
C ASN A 196 -13.24 2.99 9.02
N LEU A 197 -12.99 3.83 8.01
CA LEU A 197 -12.00 4.92 8.07
C LEU A 197 -12.53 6.13 8.86
N THR A 198 -12.67 6.00 10.18
CA THR A 198 -13.24 7.01 11.09
C THR A 198 -12.28 8.13 11.50
N ASN A 199 -11.24 8.40 10.71
CA ASN A 199 -10.21 9.40 11.02
C ASN A 199 -10.64 10.86 10.78
N GLY A 200 -11.94 11.13 10.61
CA GLY A 200 -12.50 12.45 10.34
C GLY A 200 -12.47 12.86 8.86
N TYR A 201 -11.82 12.10 7.97
CA TYR A 201 -11.80 12.44 6.55
C TYR A 201 -13.22 12.43 5.96
N ARG A 202 -13.57 13.50 5.24
CA ARG A 202 -14.91 13.74 4.68
C ARG A 202 -16.05 13.68 5.72
N GLY A 203 -15.72 13.88 7.00
CA GLY A 203 -16.69 13.85 8.09
C GLY A 203 -17.04 12.44 8.58
N GLU A 204 -16.28 11.41 8.21
CA GLU A 204 -16.46 10.07 8.78
C GLU A 204 -15.93 10.05 10.23
N THR A 205 -16.81 9.74 11.18
CA THR A 205 -16.48 9.51 12.58
C THR A 205 -17.10 8.20 13.06
N GLU A 206 -16.73 7.72 14.25
CA GLU A 206 -17.39 6.55 14.85
C GLU A 206 -18.90 6.73 14.93
N GLU A 207 -19.36 7.91 15.34
CA GLU A 207 -20.79 8.19 15.48
C GLU A 207 -21.52 8.10 14.14
N VAL A 208 -20.92 8.65 13.07
CA VAL A 208 -21.48 8.62 11.72
C VAL A 208 -21.54 7.18 11.20
N ALA A 209 -20.45 6.42 11.37
CA ALA A 209 -20.40 5.01 10.98
C ALA A 209 -21.44 4.18 11.77
N ARG A 210 -21.56 4.40 13.08
CA ARG A 210 -22.54 3.73 13.96
C ARG A 210 -23.97 4.04 13.55
N GLU A 211 -24.29 5.29 13.27
CA GLU A 211 -25.61 5.70 12.80
C GLU A 211 -25.94 5.01 11.47
N PHE A 212 -24.99 4.97 10.53
CA PHE A 212 -25.16 4.30 9.25
C PHE A 212 -25.47 2.81 9.42
N ILE A 213 -24.68 2.09 10.22
CA ILE A 213 -24.87 0.65 10.47
C ILE A 213 -26.24 0.39 11.11
N ASN A 214 -26.58 1.13 12.17
CA ASN A 214 -27.85 1.00 12.88
C ASN A 214 -29.06 1.31 11.99
N LYS A 215 -29.00 2.39 11.20
CA LYS A 215 -30.08 2.82 10.31
C LYS A 215 -30.40 1.77 9.24
N ASN A 216 -29.38 1.07 8.75
CA ASN A 216 -29.54 0.04 7.72
C ASN A 216 -29.77 -1.36 8.30
N GLY A 217 -29.66 -1.54 9.63
CA GLY A 217 -29.88 -2.83 10.29
C GLY A 217 -28.82 -3.87 9.97
N PHE A 218 -27.60 -3.43 9.64
CA PHE A 218 -26.48 -4.34 9.41
C PHE A 218 -25.96 -4.91 10.73
N THR A 219 -25.48 -6.15 10.66
CA THR A 219 -24.96 -6.93 11.79
C THR A 219 -23.50 -7.33 11.58
N LEU A 220 -22.82 -6.63 10.68
CA LEU A 220 -21.42 -6.83 10.36
C LEU A 220 -20.51 -6.46 11.52
N PRO A 221 -19.40 -7.19 11.74
CA PRO A 221 -18.32 -6.74 12.59
C PRO A 221 -17.69 -5.48 12.00
N VAL A 222 -17.75 -4.37 12.74
CA VAL A 222 -17.17 -3.09 12.35
C VAL A 222 -16.09 -2.71 13.35
N LEU A 223 -14.91 -2.41 12.83
CA LEU A 223 -13.77 -1.87 13.56
C LEU A 223 -13.55 -0.42 13.15
N PHE A 224 -13.22 0.45 14.10
CA PHE A 224 -13.05 1.88 13.85
C PHE A 224 -11.57 2.27 13.80
N ASP A 225 -11.10 2.69 12.63
CA ASP A 225 -9.72 3.14 12.41
C ASP A 225 -9.57 4.65 12.64
N THR A 226 -9.72 5.05 13.90
CA THR A 226 -9.76 6.47 14.30
C THR A 226 -8.45 7.21 14.01
N GLU A 227 -7.31 6.51 14.10
CA GLU A 227 -5.99 7.07 13.84
C GLU A 227 -5.54 6.85 12.38
N GLY A 228 -6.29 6.07 11.59
CA GLY A 228 -5.93 5.72 10.21
C GLY A 228 -4.74 4.75 10.08
N PHE A 229 -4.30 4.12 11.18
CA PHE A 229 -3.13 3.25 11.19
C PHE A 229 -3.36 1.97 10.38
N ALA A 230 -4.53 1.36 10.49
CA ALA A 230 -4.83 0.13 9.76
C ALA A 230 -4.87 0.42 8.25
N ALA A 231 -5.59 1.47 7.83
CA ALA A 231 -5.65 1.88 6.44
C ALA A 231 -4.26 2.26 5.88
N GLN A 232 -3.44 2.96 6.65
CA GLN A 232 -2.07 3.31 6.23
C GLN A 232 -1.19 2.06 6.09
N SER A 233 -1.24 1.14 7.05
CA SER A 233 -0.42 -0.08 7.07
C SER A 233 -0.72 -0.98 5.88
N TYR A 234 -1.99 -1.05 5.46
CA TYR A 234 -2.42 -1.80 4.29
C TYR A 234 -2.31 -1.00 2.98
N GLY A 235 -1.78 0.23 3.01
CA GLY A 235 -1.59 1.04 1.81
C GLY A 235 -2.90 1.42 1.12
N ILE A 236 -3.99 1.60 1.87
CA ILE A 236 -5.31 1.90 1.33
C ILE A 236 -5.32 3.28 0.68
N ARG A 237 -5.35 3.30 -0.67
CA ARG A 237 -5.42 4.52 -1.49
C ARG A 237 -6.80 4.78 -2.07
N SER A 238 -7.66 3.76 -2.07
CA SER A 238 -9.03 3.85 -2.56
C SER A 238 -9.91 2.89 -1.78
N ILE A 239 -11.20 3.23 -1.70
CA ILE A 239 -12.21 2.38 -1.06
C ILE A 239 -13.40 2.14 -2.00
N PRO A 240 -14.02 0.95 -1.92
CA PRO A 240 -13.66 -0.15 -1.01
C PRO A 240 -12.39 -0.88 -1.45
N THR A 241 -11.69 -1.50 -0.50
CA THR A 241 -10.60 -2.45 -0.75
C THR A 241 -10.74 -3.63 0.20
N THR A 242 -10.65 -4.84 -0.33
CA THR A 242 -10.82 -6.08 0.44
C THR A 242 -9.58 -6.97 0.31
N TYR A 243 -9.04 -7.42 1.44
CA TYR A 243 -7.95 -8.40 1.50
C TYR A 243 -8.45 -9.75 2.01
N PHE A 244 -7.87 -10.82 1.49
CA PHE A 244 -8.06 -12.17 1.99
C PHE A 244 -6.77 -12.62 2.67
N ILE A 245 -6.86 -12.98 3.95
CA ILE A 245 -5.72 -13.36 4.77
C ILE A 245 -5.93 -14.79 5.26
N ASP A 246 -4.96 -15.67 5.01
CA ASP A 246 -5.05 -17.07 5.41
C ASP A 246 -4.89 -17.27 6.92
N LYS A 247 -5.06 -18.53 7.33
CA LYS A 247 -5.02 -19.01 8.72
C LYS A 247 -3.67 -18.73 9.41
N GLU A 248 -2.60 -18.55 8.65
CA GLU A 248 -1.25 -18.28 9.16
C GLU A 248 -0.97 -16.78 9.23
N GLY A 249 -1.88 -15.95 8.70
CA GLY A 249 -1.75 -14.51 8.71
C GLY A 249 -1.01 -13.95 7.51
N TYR A 250 -1.01 -14.63 6.35
CA TYR A 250 -0.46 -14.09 5.12
C TYR A 250 -1.57 -13.63 4.18
N ILE A 251 -1.33 -12.53 3.48
CA ILE A 251 -2.23 -12.00 2.46
C ILE A 251 -2.17 -12.92 1.24
N ILE A 252 -3.33 -13.46 0.86
CA ILE A 252 -3.52 -14.33 -0.30
C ILE A 252 -3.83 -13.48 -1.54
N ASP A 253 -4.74 -12.52 -1.40
CA ASP A 253 -5.23 -11.67 -2.48
C ASP A 253 -5.75 -10.33 -1.93
N GLY A 254 -5.86 -9.33 -2.82
CA GLY A 254 -6.33 -7.99 -2.51
C GLY A 254 -7.08 -7.37 -3.70
N ILE A 255 -8.28 -6.87 -3.45
CA ILE A 255 -9.17 -6.34 -4.47
C ILE A 255 -9.49 -4.90 -4.14
N SER A 256 -9.16 -4.00 -5.06
CA SER A 256 -9.58 -2.60 -5.01
C SER A 256 -10.84 -2.43 -5.84
N GLY A 257 -11.89 -1.90 -5.23
CA GLY A 257 -13.21 -1.74 -5.82
C GLY A 257 -14.26 -2.66 -5.19
N MET A 258 -15.49 -2.45 -5.64
CA MET A 258 -16.68 -3.14 -5.12
C MET A 258 -16.64 -4.63 -5.42
N VAL A 259 -16.99 -5.45 -4.43
CA VAL A 259 -17.27 -6.89 -4.61
C VAL A 259 -18.73 -7.19 -4.28
N ASN A 260 -19.23 -8.34 -4.73
CA ASN A 260 -20.58 -8.80 -4.44
C ASN A 260 -20.57 -10.12 -3.67
N LYS A 261 -21.75 -10.55 -3.24
CA LYS A 261 -21.92 -11.79 -2.44
C LYS A 261 -21.33 -13.03 -3.11
N ASP A 262 -21.65 -13.26 -4.38
CA ASP A 262 -21.18 -14.44 -5.12
C ASP A 262 -19.66 -14.49 -5.21
N PHE A 263 -19.04 -13.32 -5.40
CA PHE A 263 -17.59 -13.19 -5.39
C PHE A 263 -17.01 -13.60 -4.03
N ILE A 264 -17.55 -13.06 -2.94
CA ILE A 264 -17.07 -13.33 -1.58
C ILE A 264 -17.18 -14.84 -1.27
N LEU A 265 -18.33 -15.45 -1.57
CA LEU A 265 -18.54 -16.88 -1.34
C LEU A 265 -17.57 -17.74 -2.16
N LYS A 266 -17.35 -17.41 -3.44
CA LYS A 266 -16.39 -18.11 -4.28
C LYS A 266 -14.95 -17.96 -3.76
N ALA A 267 -14.58 -16.77 -3.28
CA ALA A 267 -13.27 -16.55 -2.67
C ALA A 267 -13.09 -17.41 -1.41
N ILE A 268 -14.13 -17.50 -0.56
CA ILE A 268 -14.14 -18.40 0.60
C ILE A 268 -13.92 -19.85 0.18
N GLU A 269 -14.67 -20.36 -0.80
CA GLU A 269 -14.49 -21.73 -1.31
C GLU A 269 -13.09 -21.98 -1.88
N THR A 270 -12.47 -20.95 -2.46
CA THR A 270 -11.14 -21.05 -3.07
C THR A 270 -10.02 -21.04 -2.03
N TYR A 271 -10.17 -20.28 -0.94
CA TYR A 271 -9.11 -20.04 0.03
C TYR A 271 -9.22 -20.81 1.35
N LYS A 272 -10.38 -21.45 1.60
CA LYS A 272 -10.65 -22.17 2.85
C LYS A 272 -9.93 -23.52 2.94
#